data_AF-A0A382FCF8-F1
#
_entry.id   AF-A0A382FCF8-F1
#
_cell.length_a   1.000
_cell.length_b   1.000
_cell.length_c   1.000
_cell.angle_alpha   90.00
_cell.angle_beta   90.00
_cell.angle_gamma   90.00
#
_symmetry.space_group_name_H-M   'P 1'
#
loop_
_entity.id
_entity.type
_entity.pdbx_description
1 polymer ?
#
loop_
_entity_poly.entity_id
_entity_poly.type
_entity_poly.pdbx_seq_one_letter_code
_entity_poly.pdbx_strand_id
1 'polypeptide(L)'
;VTTTTEDEQLASIALGDGDGGSQPPIQDDDSGGSFLTDPGTLAAAAGVAAAVGLGLSGLGSKLLGGLLRFLGGTGFGLFLIGLFRRDKRPGPPIDFTIFTDGPLTHLAWSSPTTGGPAEKYVLEGRKDGRWGELLDFDAENTRAAVPTSEVEDAEAWRLRAVNDHGMGKPSD
;
A
#
# COMPACT_ATOMS: atom_id res chain seq x y z
N VAL A 1 -13.10 -6.73 43.78
CA VAL A 1 -12.60 -7.19 45.11
C VAL A 1 -12.14 -8.62 44.88
N THR A 2 -10.87 -9.00 45.06
CA THR A 2 -9.84 -8.44 45.97
C THR A 2 -8.47 -8.37 45.29
N THR A 3 -7.63 -7.43 45.72
CA THR A 3 -6.22 -7.25 45.33
C THR A 3 -5.30 -8.14 46.18
N THR A 4 -4.12 -8.51 45.68
CA THR A 4 -3.01 -9.00 46.53
C THR A 4 -1.69 -8.34 46.16
N THR A 5 -1.39 -7.32 46.94
CA THR A 5 -0.09 -6.70 47.26
C THR A 5 0.45 -7.46 48.50
N GLU A 6 1.74 -7.57 48.86
CA GLU A 6 2.98 -6.81 48.59
C GLU A 6 4.21 -7.76 48.76
N ASP A 7 5.43 -7.35 48.37
CA ASP A 7 6.65 -7.64 49.18
C ASP A 7 7.88 -6.82 48.70
N GLU A 8 8.29 -5.84 49.51
CA GLU A 8 9.59 -5.17 49.43
C GLU A 8 10.57 -5.78 50.44
N GLN A 9 11.87 -5.83 50.13
CA GLN A 9 12.92 -5.86 51.16
C GLN A 9 14.04 -4.87 50.87
N LEU A 10 14.31 -4.02 51.86
CA LEU A 10 15.38 -3.02 51.91
C LEU A 10 16.34 -3.33 53.07
N ALA A 11 17.65 -3.37 52.80
CA ALA A 11 18.79 -3.25 53.74
C ALA A 11 20.10 -3.56 52.99
N SER A 12 21.28 -2.98 53.27
CA SER A 12 21.68 -1.94 54.23
C SER A 12 23.06 -1.33 53.82
N ILE A 13 23.60 -0.41 54.63
CA ILE A 13 24.68 0.55 54.31
C ILE A 13 26.04 0.16 54.93
N ALA A 14 27.15 0.36 54.21
CA ALA A 14 28.48 0.86 54.69
C ALA A 14 29.46 0.97 53.49
N LEU A 15 30.00 2.14 53.12
CA LEU A 15 31.12 2.92 53.72
C LEU A 15 32.50 2.24 53.67
N GLY A 16 33.37 2.79 52.82
CA GLY A 16 34.82 2.52 52.75
C GLY A 16 35.53 3.76 52.18
N ASP A 17 36.52 4.27 52.91
CA ASP A 17 37.15 5.59 52.72
C ASP A 17 38.57 5.45 52.12
N GLY A 18 39.08 6.48 51.43
CA GLY A 18 40.35 6.37 50.69
C GLY A 18 40.76 7.60 49.87
N ASP A 19 41.28 8.62 50.54
CA ASP A 19 41.86 9.85 49.96
C ASP A 19 43.20 9.61 49.21
N GLY A 20 43.55 10.52 48.30
CA GLY A 20 44.76 10.47 47.47
C GLY A 20 44.78 11.50 46.32
N GLY A 21 44.53 12.78 46.61
CA GLY A 21 44.31 13.80 45.57
C GLY A 21 45.54 14.28 44.76
N SER A 22 45.28 14.83 43.57
CA SER A 22 46.12 15.82 42.86
C SER A 22 45.33 16.49 41.71
N GLN A 23 45.35 17.83 41.68
CA GLN A 23 44.79 18.75 40.66
C GLN A 23 45.65 20.04 40.78
N PRO A 24 45.84 20.97 39.80
CA PRO A 24 45.11 21.29 38.54
C PRO A 24 46.03 21.24 37.27
N PRO A 25 45.68 21.79 36.06
CA PRO A 25 44.53 22.64 35.70
C PRO A 25 43.68 22.24 34.48
N ILE A 26 42.57 22.97 34.34
CA ILE A 26 41.71 23.06 33.17
C ILE A 26 42.52 23.62 31.97
N GLN A 27 42.33 23.03 30.79
CA GLN A 27 42.46 23.71 29.50
C GLN A 27 41.25 23.36 28.65
N ASP A 28 40.76 24.35 27.92
CA ASP A 28 39.39 24.39 27.39
C ASP A 28 39.19 23.50 26.15
N ASP A 29 37.94 23.06 25.99
CA ASP A 29 37.44 22.35 24.81
C ASP A 29 37.18 23.35 23.68
N ASP A 30 37.82 23.16 22.52
CA ASP A 30 37.27 23.68 21.26
C ASP A 30 37.73 22.89 20.01
N SER A 31 36.91 21.91 19.64
CA SER A 31 36.47 21.60 18.27
C SER A 31 37.44 21.89 17.09
N GLY A 32 38.15 20.86 16.61
CA GLY A 32 39.01 20.97 15.42
C GLY A 32 39.31 19.67 14.67
N GLY A 33 38.43 18.66 14.73
CA GLY A 33 38.66 17.31 14.18
C GLY A 33 37.82 16.95 12.94
N SER A 34 38.46 16.76 11.79
CA SER A 34 37.82 16.38 10.52
C SER A 34 37.12 15.02 10.56
N PHE A 35 35.79 15.00 10.53
CA PHE A 35 34.95 13.79 10.57
C PHE A 35 34.74 13.11 9.18
N LEU A 36 35.62 13.37 8.21
CA LEU A 36 35.45 12.97 6.80
C LEU A 36 36.41 11.88 6.29
N THR A 37 37.13 11.20 7.19
CA THR A 37 38.09 10.14 6.83
C THR A 37 37.97 8.89 7.69
N ASP A 38 36.79 8.26 7.68
CA ASP A 38 36.62 6.87 8.14
C ASP A 38 35.67 6.10 7.20
N PRO A 39 36.15 5.07 6.47
CA PRO A 39 35.33 4.29 5.53
C PRO A 39 34.44 3.23 6.22
N GLY A 40 34.14 3.40 7.50
CA GLY A 40 33.42 2.42 8.34
C GLY A 40 31.94 2.71 8.59
N THR A 41 31.43 3.89 8.20
CA THR A 41 30.07 4.34 8.55
C THR A 41 29.07 4.14 7.41
N LEU A 42 28.60 2.89 7.24
CA LEU A 42 27.38 2.56 6.49
C LEU A 42 26.12 3.04 7.24
N ALA A 43 26.03 4.35 7.50
CA ALA A 43 24.84 4.99 8.00
C ALA A 43 23.86 5.20 6.85
N ALA A 44 22.97 4.22 6.65
CA ALA A 44 21.83 4.35 5.76
C ALA A 44 20.83 5.39 6.32
N ALA A 45 21.09 6.68 6.04
CA ALA A 45 20.26 7.79 6.47
C ALA A 45 18.94 7.83 5.66
N ALA A 46 17.98 7.00 6.07
CA ALA A 46 16.60 7.13 5.65
C ALA A 46 15.99 8.40 6.28
N GLY A 47 15.95 9.50 5.53
CA GLY A 47 15.32 10.73 6.02
C GLY A 47 15.64 11.99 5.21
N VAL A 48 14.86 12.26 4.17
CA VAL A 48 14.71 13.63 3.63
C VAL A 48 13.23 13.95 3.51
N ALA A 49 12.61 14.25 4.66
CA ALA A 49 11.39 15.05 4.71
C ALA A 49 11.80 16.51 4.98
N ALA A 50 12.01 17.29 3.93
CA ALA A 50 12.29 18.72 4.04
C ALA A 50 11.83 19.49 2.80
N ALA A 51 11.29 20.70 3.04
CA ALA A 51 10.97 21.72 2.04
C ALA A 51 9.90 21.38 0.97
N VAL A 52 8.65 21.25 1.44
CA VAL A 52 7.54 21.96 0.77
C VAL A 52 7.87 23.45 0.70
N GLY A 53 8.47 23.91 -0.40
CA GLY A 53 8.91 25.31 -0.52
C GLY A 53 10.00 25.58 -1.54
N LEU A 54 9.78 25.24 -2.82
CA LEU A 54 10.64 25.70 -3.91
C LEU A 54 9.95 26.79 -4.71
N GLY A 55 10.26 28.04 -4.35
CA GLY A 55 9.90 29.21 -5.15
C GLY A 55 10.58 29.17 -6.52
N LEU A 56 9.88 29.67 -7.53
CA LEU A 56 10.37 29.81 -8.90
C LEU A 56 11.41 30.95 -8.98
N SER A 57 12.63 30.70 -8.50
CA SER A 57 13.73 31.67 -8.47
C SER A 57 15.07 31.02 -8.78
N GLY A 58 15.53 31.19 -10.03
CA GLY A 58 16.94 31.15 -10.46
C GLY A 58 17.77 29.86 -10.36
N LEU A 59 17.65 29.06 -9.29
CA LEU A 59 18.67 28.09 -8.88
C LEU A 59 18.18 26.63 -8.76
N GLY A 60 16.88 26.37 -8.97
CA GLY A 60 16.30 25.02 -8.84
C GLY A 60 16.71 24.02 -9.93
N SER A 61 17.14 24.50 -11.10
CA SER A 61 17.32 23.67 -12.31
C SER A 61 18.39 22.58 -12.19
N LYS A 62 19.44 22.80 -11.37
CA LYS A 62 20.53 21.82 -11.22
C LYS A 62 20.21 20.69 -10.23
N LEU A 63 19.44 20.96 -9.18
CA LEU A 63 18.96 19.92 -8.26
C LEU A 63 17.90 19.05 -8.96
N LEU A 64 16.97 19.66 -9.70
CA LEU A 64 15.99 18.92 -10.50
C LEU A 64 16.67 18.12 -11.63
N GLY A 65 17.64 18.71 -12.34
CA GLY A 65 18.41 18.02 -13.38
C GLY A 65 19.31 16.89 -12.85
N GLY A 66 19.78 16.98 -11.60
CA GLY A 66 20.48 15.91 -10.89
C GLY A 66 19.53 14.77 -10.51
N LEU A 67 18.35 15.10 -9.96
CA LEU A 67 17.33 14.13 -9.58
C LEU A 67 16.79 13.35 -10.80
N LEU A 68 16.54 14.03 -11.92
CA LEU A 68 16.15 13.39 -13.19
C LEU A 68 17.25 12.49 -13.77
N ARG A 69 18.54 12.85 -13.62
CA ARG A 69 19.66 11.94 -13.96
C ARG A 69 19.75 10.74 -13.03
N PHE A 70 19.46 10.90 -11.74
CA PHE A 70 19.46 9.80 -10.78
C PHE A 70 18.30 8.82 -11.03
N LEU A 71 17.08 9.32 -11.25
CA LEU A 71 15.91 8.49 -11.59
C LEU A 71 16.01 7.88 -13.01
N GLY A 72 16.63 8.57 -13.97
CA GLY A 72 16.82 8.05 -15.32
C GLY A 72 18.03 7.11 -15.48
N GLY A 73 19.02 7.19 -14.59
CA GLY A 73 20.33 6.54 -14.74
C GLY A 73 20.60 5.36 -13.80
N THR A 74 19.79 5.13 -12.77
CA THR A 74 19.92 3.97 -11.88
C THR A 74 18.79 2.97 -12.11
N GLY A 75 19.09 1.67 -11.98
CA GLY A 75 18.08 0.61 -12.06
C GLY A 75 16.96 0.78 -11.03
N PHE A 76 17.25 1.41 -9.88
CA PHE A 76 16.26 1.79 -8.87
C PHE A 76 15.28 2.86 -9.38
N GLY A 77 15.77 3.88 -10.10
CA GLY A 77 14.92 4.89 -10.71
C GLY A 77 13.99 4.33 -11.79
N LEU A 78 14.53 3.45 -12.66
CA LEU A 78 13.72 2.70 -13.64
C LEU A 78 12.72 1.73 -12.97
N PHE A 79 13.09 1.12 -11.85
CA PHE A 79 12.21 0.29 -11.03
C PHE A 79 11.05 1.10 -10.44
N LEU A 80 11.31 2.29 -9.89
CA LEU A 80 10.26 3.20 -9.40
C LEU A 80 9.34 3.67 -10.54
N ILE A 81 9.89 4.04 -11.70
CA ILE A 81 9.09 4.40 -12.88
C ILE A 81 8.25 3.20 -13.36
N GLY A 82 8.82 1.98 -13.31
CA GLY A 82 8.12 0.73 -13.62
C GLY A 82 6.97 0.41 -12.65
N LEU A 83 7.14 0.71 -11.36
CA LEU A 83 6.14 0.49 -10.30
C LEU A 83 4.86 1.32 -10.53
N PHE A 84 4.95 2.47 -11.20
CA PHE A 84 3.80 3.31 -11.56
C PHE A 84 3.05 2.85 -12.83
N ARG A 85 3.38 1.68 -13.40
CA ARG A 85 2.49 0.97 -14.34
C ARG A 85 1.26 0.45 -13.59
N ARG A 86 0.37 1.38 -13.22
CA ARG A 86 -0.94 1.09 -12.62
C ARG A 86 -1.65 0.05 -13.48
N ASP A 87 -2.16 -0.98 -12.82
CA ASP A 87 -3.03 -1.95 -13.49
C ASP A 87 -4.22 -1.20 -14.09
N LYS A 88 -4.43 -1.38 -15.39
CA LYS A 88 -5.50 -0.75 -16.17
C LYS A 88 -6.71 -1.66 -16.31
N ARG A 89 -6.66 -2.89 -15.79
CA ARG A 89 -7.84 -3.73 -15.65
C ARG A 89 -8.90 -3.02 -14.80
N PRO A 90 -10.19 -3.31 -14.99
CA PRO A 90 -11.21 -2.74 -14.12
C PRO A 90 -11.06 -3.23 -12.69
N GLY A 91 -11.52 -2.41 -11.74
CA GLY A 91 -11.76 -2.85 -10.36
C GLY A 91 -12.91 -3.87 -10.28
N PRO A 92 -13.21 -4.36 -9.07
CA PRO A 92 -14.40 -5.18 -8.86
C PRO A 92 -15.68 -4.37 -9.10
N PRO A 93 -16.74 -4.96 -9.69
CA PRO A 93 -18.08 -4.40 -9.63
C PRO A 93 -18.56 -4.29 -8.18
N ILE A 94 -19.37 -3.27 -7.89
CA ILE A 94 -19.82 -2.91 -6.54
C ILE A 94 -21.33 -3.20 -6.43
N ASP A 95 -21.86 -3.41 -5.22
CA ASP A 95 -23.30 -3.65 -4.96
C ASP A 95 -23.93 -4.76 -5.83
N PHE A 96 -23.16 -5.81 -6.16
CA PHE A 96 -23.67 -6.92 -6.97
C PHE A 96 -24.78 -7.66 -6.20
N THR A 97 -25.96 -7.68 -6.79
CA THR A 97 -27.15 -8.33 -6.24
C THR A 97 -27.81 -9.19 -7.31
N ILE A 98 -28.25 -10.38 -6.92
CA ILE A 98 -28.95 -11.34 -7.76
C ILE A 98 -30.14 -11.89 -6.99
N PHE A 99 -31.33 -11.87 -7.60
CA PHE A 99 -32.54 -12.45 -7.03
C PHE A 99 -33.43 -13.03 -8.12
N THR A 100 -34.12 -14.13 -7.82
CA THR A 100 -35.02 -14.81 -8.77
C THR A 100 -36.48 -14.50 -8.44
N ASP A 101 -37.23 -14.05 -9.44
CA ASP A 101 -38.67 -13.84 -9.39
C ASP A 101 -39.35 -14.68 -10.49
N GLY A 102 -39.79 -15.88 -10.11
CA GLY A 102 -40.40 -16.85 -11.01
C GLY A 102 -39.48 -17.25 -12.18
N PRO A 103 -39.87 -17.01 -13.45
CA PRO A 103 -39.11 -17.42 -14.63
C PRO A 103 -37.94 -16.48 -14.97
N LEU A 104 -37.77 -15.38 -14.23
CA LEU A 104 -36.69 -14.40 -14.46
C LEU A 104 -35.79 -14.28 -13.23
N THR A 105 -34.49 -14.24 -13.47
CA THR A 105 -33.51 -13.80 -12.50
C THR A 105 -33.08 -12.37 -12.81
N HIS A 106 -33.18 -11.51 -11.81
CA HIS A 106 -32.81 -10.11 -11.87
C HIS A 106 -31.41 -9.92 -11.28
N LEU A 107 -30.58 -9.17 -11.99
CA LEU A 107 -29.22 -8.82 -11.61
C LEU A 107 -29.10 -7.30 -11.58
N ALA A 108 -28.43 -6.76 -10.57
CA ALA A 108 -28.07 -5.35 -10.49
C ALA A 108 -26.67 -5.18 -9.89
N TRP A 109 -25.93 -4.18 -10.36
CA TRP A 109 -24.58 -3.85 -9.89
C TRP A 109 -24.27 -2.37 -10.15
N SER A 110 -23.17 -1.91 -9.57
CA SER A 110 -22.58 -0.59 -9.76
C SER A 110 -21.22 -0.76 -10.47
N SER A 111 -20.90 0.17 -11.39
CA SER A 111 -19.62 0.15 -12.11
C SER A 111 -18.41 0.31 -11.17
N PRO A 112 -17.25 -0.29 -11.48
CA PRO A 112 -16.06 -0.17 -10.64
C PRO A 112 -15.61 1.28 -10.46
N THR A 113 -15.29 1.67 -9.22
CA THR A 113 -14.74 3.00 -8.88
C THR A 113 -13.20 3.05 -8.92
N THR A 114 -12.55 1.92 -9.24
CA THR A 114 -11.09 1.77 -9.29
C THR A 114 -10.66 1.02 -10.55
N GLY A 115 -9.38 1.12 -10.92
CA GLY A 115 -8.85 0.50 -12.14
C GLY A 115 -9.11 1.32 -13.40
N GLY A 116 -9.11 0.67 -14.56
CA GLY A 116 -9.59 1.25 -15.82
C GLY A 116 -11.11 1.14 -15.99
N PRO A 117 -11.69 1.82 -17.00
CA PRO A 117 -13.11 1.67 -17.31
C PRO A 117 -13.42 0.22 -17.71
N ALA A 118 -14.63 -0.25 -17.37
CA ALA A 118 -15.15 -1.50 -17.89
C ALA A 118 -15.67 -1.30 -19.32
N GLU A 119 -15.43 -2.28 -20.19
CA GLU A 119 -15.99 -2.39 -21.54
C GLU A 119 -17.05 -3.51 -21.60
N LYS A 120 -16.94 -4.50 -20.71
CA LYS A 120 -17.91 -5.58 -20.53
C LYS A 120 -17.99 -6.04 -19.08
N TYR A 121 -19.12 -6.60 -18.67
CA TYR A 121 -19.27 -7.40 -17.45
C TYR A 121 -19.47 -8.87 -17.80
N VAL A 122 -18.92 -9.76 -16.99
CA VAL A 122 -19.05 -11.21 -17.12
C VAL A 122 -19.61 -11.76 -15.81
N LEU A 123 -20.78 -12.39 -15.89
CA LEU A 123 -21.35 -13.18 -14.82
C LEU A 123 -20.70 -14.55 -14.82
N GLU A 124 -20.19 -14.96 -13.66
CA GLU A 124 -19.71 -16.31 -13.46
C GLU A 124 -20.57 -17.05 -12.44
N GLY A 125 -20.83 -18.32 -12.76
CA GLY A 125 -21.45 -19.28 -11.86
C GLY A 125 -20.42 -20.26 -11.32
N ARG A 126 -20.64 -20.72 -10.10
CA ARG A 126 -19.90 -21.83 -9.51
C ARG A 126 -20.66 -23.14 -9.73
N LYS A 127 -20.08 -24.09 -10.45
CA LYS A 127 -20.60 -25.45 -10.65
C LYS A 127 -19.51 -26.47 -10.25
N ASP A 128 -19.86 -27.51 -9.50
CA ASP A 128 -18.93 -28.53 -8.98
C ASP A 128 -17.69 -27.92 -8.28
N GLY A 129 -17.91 -26.86 -7.51
CA GLY A 129 -16.86 -26.10 -6.83
C GLY A 129 -15.95 -25.24 -7.73
N ARG A 130 -16.08 -25.28 -9.06
CA ARG A 130 -15.31 -24.51 -10.05
C ARG A 130 -16.09 -23.29 -10.55
N TRP A 131 -15.39 -22.19 -10.80
CA TRP A 131 -15.97 -21.00 -11.43
C TRP A 131 -15.90 -21.11 -12.96
N GLY A 132 -16.97 -20.72 -13.64
CA GLY A 132 -17.02 -20.58 -15.10
C GLY A 132 -17.92 -19.43 -15.54
N GLU A 133 -17.64 -18.88 -16.71
CA GLU A 133 -18.43 -17.83 -17.34
C GLU A 133 -19.81 -18.37 -17.76
N LEU A 134 -20.88 -17.61 -17.46
CA LEU A 134 -22.26 -17.94 -17.83
C LEU A 134 -22.78 -16.97 -18.90
N LEU A 135 -22.71 -15.66 -18.59
CA LEU A 135 -23.34 -14.59 -19.37
C LEU A 135 -22.43 -13.37 -19.39
N ASP A 136 -22.56 -12.56 -20.44
CA ASP A 136 -21.90 -11.26 -20.55
C ASP A 136 -22.88 -10.12 -20.84
N PHE A 137 -22.51 -8.93 -20.38
CA PHE A 137 -23.31 -7.70 -20.48
C PHE A 137 -22.43 -6.53 -20.91
N ASP A 138 -22.92 -5.67 -21.80
CA ASP A 138 -22.20 -4.45 -22.22
C ASP A 138 -21.93 -3.50 -21.04
N ALA A 139 -20.87 -2.69 -21.11
CA ALA A 139 -20.50 -1.73 -20.06
C ALA A 139 -21.57 -0.70 -19.68
N GLU A 140 -22.49 -0.38 -20.59
CA GLU A 140 -23.61 0.55 -20.34
C GLU A 140 -24.67 -0.08 -19.42
N ASN A 141 -24.72 -1.41 -19.34
CA ASN A 141 -25.66 -2.13 -18.49
C ASN A 141 -25.11 -2.25 -17.07
N THR A 142 -25.96 -1.83 -16.12
CA THR A 142 -25.76 -1.99 -14.65
C THR A 142 -26.88 -2.83 -14.02
N ARG A 143 -27.82 -3.30 -14.85
CA ARG A 143 -28.96 -4.14 -14.49
C ARG A 143 -29.29 -5.06 -15.66
N ALA A 144 -29.69 -6.30 -15.35
CA ALA A 144 -30.15 -7.27 -16.33
C ALA A 144 -31.32 -8.08 -15.77
N ALA A 145 -32.15 -8.62 -16.66
CA ALA A 145 -33.13 -9.66 -16.35
C ALA A 145 -32.92 -10.78 -17.36
N VAL A 146 -32.68 -11.99 -16.86
CA VAL A 146 -32.31 -13.17 -17.67
C VAL A 146 -33.24 -14.33 -17.32
N PRO A 147 -33.47 -15.30 -18.22
CA PRO A 147 -34.23 -16.49 -17.88
C PRO A 147 -33.56 -17.25 -16.72
N THR A 148 -34.33 -17.68 -15.72
CA THR A 148 -33.81 -18.41 -14.56
C THR A 148 -32.99 -19.65 -14.98
N SER A 149 -33.37 -20.30 -16.08
CA SER A 149 -32.69 -21.47 -16.64
C SER A 149 -31.24 -21.25 -17.10
N GLU A 150 -30.83 -20.00 -17.38
CA GLU A 150 -29.44 -19.70 -17.75
C GLU A 150 -28.49 -19.68 -16.54
N VAL A 151 -29.05 -19.54 -15.33
CA VAL A 151 -28.30 -19.27 -14.10
C VAL A 151 -28.57 -20.25 -12.95
N GLU A 152 -29.66 -21.02 -13.00
CA GLU A 152 -30.12 -21.92 -11.91
C GLU A 152 -29.15 -23.06 -11.57
N ASP A 153 -28.34 -23.51 -12.52
CA ASP A 153 -27.33 -24.55 -12.35
C ASP A 153 -26.17 -24.17 -11.40
N ALA A 154 -26.05 -22.90 -10.99
CA ALA A 154 -24.91 -22.41 -10.21
C ALA A 154 -25.20 -22.34 -8.70
N GLU A 155 -24.23 -22.81 -7.90
CA GLU A 155 -24.28 -22.78 -6.43
C GLU A 155 -24.04 -21.37 -5.86
N ALA A 156 -23.31 -20.54 -6.61
CA ALA A 156 -22.92 -19.18 -6.25
C ALA A 156 -22.61 -18.37 -7.51
N TRP A 157 -22.78 -17.06 -7.44
CA TRP A 157 -22.52 -16.13 -8.53
C TRP A 157 -21.51 -15.08 -8.12
N ARG A 158 -20.75 -14.56 -9.09
CA ARG A 158 -19.94 -13.35 -8.94
C ARG A 158 -19.86 -12.61 -10.27
N LEU A 159 -19.67 -11.30 -10.22
CA LEU A 159 -19.54 -10.47 -11.42
C LEU A 159 -18.09 -10.01 -11.59
N ARG A 160 -17.55 -10.06 -12.81
CA ARG A 160 -16.23 -9.50 -13.15
C ARG A 160 -16.35 -8.46 -14.25
N ALA A 161 -15.67 -7.32 -14.09
CA ALA A 161 -15.54 -6.33 -15.14
C ALA A 161 -14.32 -6.64 -16.04
N VAL A 162 -14.42 -6.35 -17.34
CA VAL A 162 -13.41 -6.66 -18.37
C VAL A 162 -13.15 -5.41 -19.22
N ASN A 163 -11.90 -5.23 -19.64
CA ASN A 163 -11.52 -4.33 -20.73
C ASN A 163 -10.32 -4.89 -21.53
N ASP A 164 -9.83 -4.15 -22.52
CA ASP A 164 -8.62 -4.44 -23.32
C ASP A 164 -7.37 -4.89 -22.53
N HIS A 165 -7.26 -4.54 -21.23
CA HIS A 165 -6.13 -4.90 -20.37
C HIS A 165 -6.36 -6.21 -19.60
N GLY A 166 -7.55 -6.80 -19.75
CA GLY A 166 -7.98 -8.07 -19.19
C GLY A 166 -9.12 -7.93 -18.18
N MET A 167 -9.41 -9.05 -17.52
CA MET A 167 -10.47 -9.17 -16.53
C MET A 167 -10.00 -8.69 -15.14
N GLY A 168 -10.85 -7.91 -14.49
CA GLY A 168 -10.69 -7.40 -13.14
C GLY A 168 -10.90 -8.46 -12.05
N LYS A 169 -10.87 -7.98 -10.81
CA LYS A 169 -11.27 -8.79 -9.64
C LYS A 169 -12.78 -9.07 -9.67
N PRO A 170 -13.25 -10.18 -9.08
CA PRO A 170 -14.67 -10.39 -8.87
C PRO A 170 -15.25 -9.40 -7.85
N SER A 171 -16.57 -9.20 -7.94
CA SER A 171 -17.39 -8.63 -6.88
C SER A 171 -17.21 -9.38 -5.55
N ASP A 172 -17.46 -8.67 -4.46
CA ASP A 172 -17.56 -9.24 -3.10
C ASP A 172 -18.82 -10.14 -2.95
#